data_AF-A0A5C6LZY5-F1
#
_entry.id   AF-A0A5C6LZY5-F1
#
_cell.length_a   1.000
_cell.length_b   1.000
_cell.length_c   1.000
_cell.angle_alpha   90.00
_cell.angle_beta   90.00
_cell.angle_gamma   90.00
#
_symmetry.space_group_name_H-M   'P 1'
#
loop_
_entity.id
_entity.type
_entity.pdbx_description
1 polymer ?
#
loop_
_entity_poly.entity_id
_entity_poly.type
_entity_poly.pdbx_seq_one_letter_code
_entity_poly.pdbx_strand_id
1 'polypeptide(L)'
;MLPKLTNDSEKSFLIDAIKSFEAEAFRAAIVMIWLLTLDHIYEFILNNKLTDFNTELAKVTDKRVKVTIISNKDDFGDIPEGKFIELCRSARIISNDVRKILDEKLGIRNSAAHPSNIVIGKSKALAVIEDLVNILFLNYKLISLLELCCDVPNNCM
;
A
#
# COMPACT_ATOMS: atom_id res chain seq x y z
N MET A 1 3.87 1.26 -19.38
CA MET A 1 2.50 1.76 -19.13
C MET A 1 2.42 2.07 -17.65
N LEU A 2 2.21 3.34 -17.29
CA LEU A 2 1.97 3.73 -15.89
C LEU A 2 0.58 3.20 -15.46
N PRO A 3 0.38 2.83 -14.20
CA PRO A 3 -0.95 2.45 -13.72
C PRO A 3 -1.92 3.61 -13.97
N LYS A 4 -3.18 3.30 -14.29
CA LYS A 4 -4.21 4.33 -14.45
C LYS A 4 -4.60 4.83 -13.04
N LEU A 5 -3.80 5.72 -12.49
CA LEU A 5 -4.09 6.40 -11.22
C LEU A 5 -5.23 7.37 -11.47
N THR A 6 -6.39 7.09 -10.88
CA THR A 6 -7.58 7.94 -10.97
C THR A 6 -7.62 8.98 -9.85
N ASN A 7 -6.97 8.69 -8.71
CA ASN A 7 -6.90 9.56 -7.54
C ASN A 7 -5.79 10.61 -7.68
N ASP A 8 -6.10 11.87 -7.42
CA ASP A 8 -5.16 12.98 -7.54
C ASP A 8 -4.05 12.94 -6.46
N SER A 9 -4.34 12.37 -5.28
CA SER A 9 -3.35 12.18 -4.22
C SER A 9 -2.29 11.16 -4.63
N GLU A 10 -2.71 10.01 -5.19
CA GLU A 10 -1.82 8.99 -5.72
C GLU A 10 -0.91 9.53 -6.83
N LYS A 11 -1.47 10.35 -7.75
CA LYS A 11 -0.68 11.01 -8.79
C LYS A 11 0.36 11.95 -8.18
N SER A 12 0.00 12.71 -7.16
CA SER A 12 0.94 13.61 -6.47
C SER A 12 2.11 12.83 -5.88
N PHE A 13 1.84 11.76 -5.12
CA PHE A 13 2.90 10.92 -4.54
C PHE A 13 3.80 10.28 -5.59
N LEU A 14 3.24 9.82 -6.71
CA LEU A 14 4.04 9.27 -7.81
C LEU A 14 4.95 10.34 -8.43
N ILE A 15 4.41 11.53 -8.71
CA ILE A 15 5.16 12.65 -9.27
C ILE A 15 6.29 13.05 -8.33
N ASP A 16 6.03 13.14 -7.03
CA ASP A 16 7.04 13.50 -6.04
C ASP A 16 8.10 12.41 -5.87
N ALA A 17 7.72 11.13 -5.98
CA ALA A 17 8.67 10.02 -6.00
C ALA A 17 9.62 10.10 -7.20
N ILE A 18 9.08 10.38 -8.40
CA ILE A 18 9.86 10.53 -9.64
C ILE A 18 10.81 11.74 -9.52
N LYS A 19 10.28 12.92 -9.17
CA LYS A 19 11.09 14.14 -9.00
C LYS A 19 12.20 13.94 -7.98
N SER A 20 11.90 13.28 -6.86
CA SER A 20 12.90 12.99 -5.83
C SER A 20 13.98 12.04 -6.35
N PHE A 21 13.61 11.03 -7.14
CA PHE A 21 14.57 10.08 -7.70
C PHE A 21 15.47 10.75 -8.75
N GLU A 22 14.90 11.59 -9.62
CA GLU A 22 15.62 12.35 -10.64
C GLU A 22 16.60 13.38 -10.04
N ALA A 23 16.22 13.99 -8.90
CA ALA A 23 17.07 14.88 -8.14
C ALA A 23 18.10 14.17 -7.23
N GLU A 24 18.24 12.84 -7.36
CA GLU A 24 19.08 11.99 -6.51
C GLU A 24 18.75 12.04 -5.01
N ALA A 25 17.57 12.55 -4.66
CA ALA A 25 17.00 12.52 -3.32
C ALA A 25 16.37 11.14 -3.02
N PHE A 26 17.19 10.08 -3.11
CA PHE A 26 16.76 8.69 -3.04
C PHE A 26 15.97 8.32 -1.77
N ARG A 27 16.32 8.94 -0.63
CA ARG A 27 15.58 8.75 0.62
C ARG A 27 14.14 9.27 0.51
N ALA A 28 13.96 10.45 -0.08
CA ALA A 28 12.64 11.03 -0.31
C ALA A 28 11.84 10.22 -1.33
N ALA A 29 12.49 9.76 -2.41
CA ALA A 29 11.86 8.90 -3.41
C ALA A 29 11.24 7.63 -2.78
N ILE A 30 11.99 6.96 -1.88
CA ILE A 30 11.51 5.79 -1.13
C ILE A 30 10.30 6.13 -0.25
N VAL A 31 10.34 7.26 0.44
CA VAL A 31 9.21 7.69 1.30
C VAL A 31 7.97 7.96 0.45
N MET A 32 8.11 8.67 -0.67
CA MET A 32 6.97 9.01 -1.53
C MET A 32 6.33 7.78 -2.18
N ILE A 33 7.13 6.83 -2.68
CA ILE A 33 6.56 5.59 -3.25
C ILE A 33 5.89 4.71 -2.19
N TRP A 34 6.39 4.74 -0.95
CA TRP A 34 5.76 4.04 0.17
C TRP A 34 4.41 4.65 0.52
N LEU A 35 4.32 5.99 0.58
CA LEU A 35 3.05 6.69 0.79
C LEU A 35 2.04 6.35 -0.29
N LEU A 36 2.45 6.37 -1.56
CA LEU A 36 1.60 5.92 -2.68
C LEU A 36 1.09 4.48 -2.46
N THR A 37 1.97 3.57 -2.03
CA THR A 37 1.60 2.17 -1.80
C THR A 37 0.56 2.01 -0.71
N LEU A 38 0.72 2.71 0.42
CA LEU A 38 -0.27 2.65 1.50
C LEU A 38 -1.59 3.30 1.11
N ASP A 39 -1.52 4.48 0.47
CA ASP A 39 -2.70 5.20 -0.03
C ASP A 39 -3.56 4.29 -0.91
N HIS A 40 -2.91 3.60 -1.84
CA HIS A 40 -3.56 2.66 -2.74
C HIS A 40 -4.24 1.49 -2.01
N ILE A 41 -3.55 0.90 -1.02
CA ILE A 41 -4.13 -0.23 -0.25
C ILE A 41 -5.29 0.27 0.61
N TYR A 42 -5.20 1.47 1.20
CA TYR A 42 -6.30 2.07 1.97
C TYR A 42 -7.54 2.27 1.12
N GLU A 43 -7.40 2.88 -0.06
CA GLU A 43 -8.50 3.06 -1.01
C GLU A 43 -9.09 1.72 -1.46
N PHE A 44 -8.24 0.73 -1.74
CA PHE A 44 -8.72 -0.60 -2.09
C PHE A 44 -9.54 -1.23 -0.97
N ILE A 45 -9.08 -1.12 0.28
CA ILE A 45 -9.81 -1.63 1.45
C ILE A 45 -11.15 -0.94 1.60
N LEU A 46 -11.18 0.39 1.63
CA LEU A 46 -12.41 1.17 1.81
C LEU A 46 -13.46 0.82 0.75
N ASN A 47 -13.04 0.65 -0.50
CA ASN A 47 -13.96 0.42 -1.61
C ASN A 47 -14.37 -1.05 -1.79
N ASN A 48 -13.53 -2.02 -1.37
CA ASN A 48 -13.73 -3.43 -1.76
C ASN A 48 -13.65 -4.45 -0.63
N LYS A 49 -12.92 -4.14 0.46
CA LYS A 49 -12.53 -5.12 1.50
C LYS A 49 -12.76 -4.65 2.92
N LEU A 50 -13.57 -3.60 3.10
CA LEU A 50 -13.77 -2.94 4.40
C LEU A 50 -14.30 -3.91 5.46
N THR A 51 -15.32 -4.71 5.11
CA THR A 51 -15.91 -5.71 6.02
C THR A 51 -14.90 -6.79 6.41
N ASP A 52 -14.16 -7.33 5.43
CA ASP A 52 -13.14 -8.36 5.66
C ASP A 52 -12.02 -7.83 6.57
N PHE A 53 -11.56 -6.59 6.31
CA PHE A 53 -10.53 -5.94 7.11
C PHE A 53 -11.00 -5.67 8.55
N ASN A 54 -12.19 -5.09 8.72
CA ASN A 54 -12.74 -4.79 10.04
C ASN A 54 -13.02 -6.05 10.87
N THR A 55 -13.35 -7.17 10.22
CA THR A 55 -13.51 -8.46 10.89
C THR A 55 -12.20 -8.95 11.52
N GLU A 56 -11.06 -8.79 10.84
CA GLU A 56 -9.76 -9.13 11.41
C GLU A 56 -9.26 -8.09 12.42
N LEU A 57 -9.54 -6.80 12.18
CA LEU A 57 -9.20 -5.72 13.12
C LEU A 57 -9.86 -5.93 14.49
N ALA A 58 -11.12 -6.36 14.52
CA ALA A 58 -11.86 -6.62 15.77
C ALA A 58 -11.23 -7.72 16.65
N LYS A 59 -10.34 -8.55 16.09
CA LYS A 59 -9.62 -9.62 16.80
C LYS A 59 -8.30 -9.14 17.40
N VAL A 60 -7.85 -7.93 17.08
CA VAL A 60 -6.56 -7.40 17.52
C VAL A 60 -6.61 -7.02 18.99
N THR A 61 -5.64 -7.54 19.75
CA THR A 61 -5.44 -7.24 21.17
C THR A 61 -4.21 -6.37 21.43
N ASP A 62 -3.45 -6.02 20.38
CA ASP A 62 -2.27 -5.17 20.48
C ASP A 62 -2.68 -3.73 20.82
N LYS A 63 -2.31 -3.26 22.01
CA LYS A 63 -2.65 -1.94 22.54
C LYS A 63 -2.10 -0.76 21.72
N ARG A 64 -1.17 -1.01 20.78
CA ARG A 64 -0.66 0.03 19.88
C ARG A 64 -1.63 0.36 18.75
N VAL A 65 -2.57 -0.53 18.46
CA VAL A 65 -3.69 -0.29 17.54
C VAL A 65 -4.77 0.44 18.33
N LYS A 66 -5.00 1.72 18.01
CA LYS A 66 -5.88 2.61 18.79
C LYS A 66 -7.29 2.72 18.22
N VAL A 67 -7.52 2.13 17.05
CA VAL A 67 -8.80 2.11 16.35
C VAL A 67 -9.43 0.72 16.44
N THR A 68 -10.76 0.69 16.61
CA THR A 68 -11.53 -0.55 16.69
C THR A 68 -12.31 -0.87 15.41
N ILE A 69 -12.54 0.13 14.56
CA ILE A 69 -13.22 0.01 13.27
C ILE A 69 -12.70 1.08 12.31
N ILE A 70 -12.44 0.68 11.06
CA ILE A 70 -12.17 1.62 9.97
C ILE A 70 -13.49 2.07 9.37
N SER A 71 -13.69 3.38 9.32
CA SER A 71 -14.84 4.06 8.71
C SER A 71 -14.41 5.04 7.62
N ASN A 72 -13.19 5.58 7.73
CA ASN A 72 -12.59 6.51 6.78
C ASN A 72 -11.08 6.25 6.65
N LYS A 73 -10.42 7.02 5.79
CA LYS A 73 -8.99 6.84 5.48
C LYS A 73 -8.06 7.24 6.62
N ASP A 74 -8.41 8.26 7.40
CA ASP A 74 -7.57 8.76 8.48
C ASP A 74 -7.46 7.74 9.63
N ASP A 75 -8.50 6.90 9.80
CA ASP A 75 -8.54 5.83 10.79
C ASP A 75 -7.37 4.83 10.66
N PHE A 76 -6.82 4.64 9.45
CA PHE A 76 -5.65 3.77 9.25
C PHE A 76 -4.40 4.30 9.96
N GLY A 77 -4.30 5.60 10.20
CA GLY A 77 -3.18 6.23 10.91
C GLY A 77 -3.04 5.78 12.36
N ASP A 78 -4.12 5.24 12.95
CA ASP A 78 -4.13 4.67 14.30
C ASP A 78 -3.67 3.21 14.37
N ILE A 79 -3.20 2.65 13.24
CA ILE A 79 -2.62 1.31 13.13
C ILE A 79 -1.13 1.42 12.77
N PRO A 80 -0.21 0.89 13.59
CA PRO A 80 1.20 0.80 13.18
C PRO A 80 1.35 0.03 11.86
N GLU A 81 2.12 0.54 10.90
CA GLU A 81 2.16 -0.01 9.53
C GLU A 81 2.53 -1.50 9.48
N GLY A 82 3.43 -1.97 10.34
CA GLY A 82 3.75 -3.39 10.43
C GLY A 82 2.54 -4.24 10.85
N LYS A 83 1.68 -3.72 11.73
CA LYS A 83 0.41 -4.37 12.09
C LYS A 83 -0.63 -4.25 10.99
N PHE A 84 -0.69 -3.12 10.30
CA PHE A 84 -1.53 -2.95 9.13
C PHE A 84 -1.24 -4.00 8.05
N ILE A 85 0.04 -4.24 7.72
CA ILE A 85 0.45 -5.27 6.75
C ILE A 85 -0.01 -6.68 7.19
N GLU A 86 0.14 -7.02 8.47
CA GLU A 86 -0.35 -8.29 9.02
C GLU A 86 -1.87 -8.45 8.94
N LEU A 87 -2.61 -7.36 9.19
CA LEU A 87 -4.06 -7.33 9.05
C LEU A 87 -4.48 -7.56 7.60
N CYS A 88 -3.85 -6.88 6.64
CA CYS A 88 -4.08 -7.10 5.21
C CYS A 88 -3.89 -8.57 4.82
N ARG A 89 -2.83 -9.22 5.32
CA ARG A 89 -2.59 -10.66 5.08
C ARG A 89 -3.68 -11.52 5.71
N SER A 90 -4.05 -11.23 6.96
CA SER A 90 -5.03 -12.01 7.73
C SER A 90 -6.42 -11.92 7.10
N ALA A 91 -6.78 -10.74 6.58
CA ALA A 91 -8.01 -10.48 5.84
C ALA A 91 -7.94 -10.94 4.36
N ARG A 92 -6.87 -11.61 3.95
CA ARG A 92 -6.65 -12.12 2.58
C ARG A 92 -6.70 -11.05 1.49
N ILE A 93 -6.38 -9.80 1.84
CA ILE A 93 -6.22 -8.69 0.90
C ILE A 93 -4.91 -8.83 0.12
N ILE A 94 -3.85 -9.29 0.81
CA ILE A 94 -2.55 -9.57 0.22
C ILE A 94 -2.11 -11.01 0.50
N SER A 95 -1.26 -11.55 -0.37
CA SER A 95 -0.62 -12.85 -0.14
C SER A 95 0.46 -12.77 0.95
N ASN A 96 0.88 -13.93 1.45
CA ASN A 96 1.98 -14.02 2.40
C ASN A 96 3.32 -13.52 1.82
N ASP A 97 3.53 -13.69 0.51
CA ASP A 97 4.76 -13.22 -0.13
C ASP A 97 4.74 -11.70 -0.32
N VAL A 98 3.60 -11.11 -0.69
CA VAL A 98 3.43 -9.65 -0.69
C VAL A 98 3.62 -9.07 0.72
N ARG A 99 3.10 -9.73 1.77
CA ARG A 99 3.35 -9.36 3.17
C ARG A 99 4.85 -9.30 3.49
N LYS A 100 5.63 -10.32 3.10
CA LYS A 100 7.08 -10.33 3.34
C LYS A 100 7.81 -9.21 2.60
N ILE A 101 7.44 -8.93 1.35
CA ILE A 101 8.02 -7.83 0.58
C ILE A 101 7.72 -6.49 1.25
N LEU A 102 6.45 -6.24 1.63
CA LEU A 102 6.07 -5.00 2.30
C LEU A 102 6.78 -4.81 3.65
N ASP A 103 6.92 -5.88 4.43
CA ASP A 103 7.65 -5.88 5.71
C ASP A 103 9.14 -5.53 5.53
N GLU A 104 9.79 -6.09 4.51
CA GLU A 104 11.16 -5.73 4.13
C GLU A 104 11.26 -4.25 3.72
N LYS A 105 10.36 -3.78 2.85
CA LYS A 105 10.41 -2.39 2.34
C LYS A 105 10.05 -1.37 3.41
N LEU A 106 9.18 -1.73 4.37
CA LEU A 106 8.91 -0.93 5.56
C LEU A 106 10.20 -0.64 6.34
N GLY A 107 11.04 -1.67 6.56
CA GLY A 107 12.34 -1.50 7.22
C GLY A 107 13.29 -0.55 6.48
N ILE A 108 13.33 -0.64 5.14
CA ILE A 108 14.14 0.25 4.30
C ILE A 108 13.60 1.68 4.35
N ARG A 109 12.28 1.87 4.24
CA ARG A 109 11.64 3.19 4.37
C ARG A 109 11.90 3.80 5.74
N ASN A 110 11.79 3.04 6.82
CA ASN A 110 12.08 3.52 8.17
C ASN A 110 13.52 4.04 8.27
N SER A 111 14.48 3.33 7.68
CA SER A 111 15.87 3.77 7.59
C SER A 111 16.03 5.05 6.76
N ALA A 112 15.28 5.17 5.66
CA ALA A 112 15.27 6.36 4.79
C ALA A 112 14.66 7.59 5.48
N ALA A 113 13.65 7.40 6.34
CA ALA A 113 12.94 8.48 7.03
C ALA A 113 13.61 8.93 8.34
N HIS A 114 14.39 8.06 9.00
CA HIS A 114 15.07 8.40 10.24
C HIS A 114 16.38 9.19 9.98
N PRO A 115 16.72 10.21 10.78
CA PRO A 115 18.04 10.84 10.73
C PRO A 115 19.11 9.82 11.17
N SER A 116 19.68 9.11 10.21
CA SER A 116 20.70 8.09 10.40
C SER A 116 21.81 8.27 9.36
N ASN A 117 22.97 7.69 9.63
CA ASN A 117 24.15 7.76 8.74
C ASN A 117 24.06 6.78 7.55
N ILE A 118 22.91 6.15 7.32
CA ILE A 118 22.75 5.22 6.22
C ILE A 118 22.78 5.98 4.88
N VAL A 119 23.63 5.53 3.97
CA VAL A 119 23.66 6.03 2.60
C VAL A 119 22.76 5.14 1.75
N ILE A 120 21.72 5.73 1.17
CA ILE A 120 20.84 5.06 0.20
C ILE A 120 21.23 5.54 -1.19
N GLY A 121 21.87 4.65 -1.95
CA GLY A 121 22.21 4.90 -3.35
C GLY A 121 21.07 4.53 -4.31
N LYS A 122 21.25 4.95 -5.57
CA LYS A 122 20.31 4.74 -6.68
C LYS A 122 19.78 3.31 -6.78
N SER A 123 20.66 2.30 -6.77
CA SER A 123 20.26 0.90 -6.96
C SER A 123 19.34 0.40 -5.84
N LYS A 124 19.57 0.82 -4.59
CA LYS A 124 18.70 0.44 -3.47
C LYS A 124 17.34 1.11 -3.58
N ALA A 125 17.30 2.40 -3.93
CA ALA A 125 16.03 3.10 -4.14
C ALA A 125 15.24 2.52 -5.31
N LEU A 126 15.90 2.21 -6.43
CA LEU A 126 15.26 1.60 -7.59
C LEU A 126 14.64 0.25 -7.25
N ALA A 127 15.36 -0.62 -6.55
CA ALA A 127 14.82 -1.93 -6.14
C ALA A 127 13.58 -1.79 -5.23
N VAL A 128 13.58 -0.82 -4.30
CA VAL A 128 12.39 -0.54 -3.47
C VAL A 128 11.22 -0.07 -4.34
N ILE A 129 11.47 0.87 -5.25
CA ILE A 129 10.44 1.42 -6.14
C ILE A 129 9.86 0.32 -7.03
N GLU A 130 10.70 -0.52 -7.64
CA GLU A 130 10.28 -1.63 -8.51
C GLU A 130 9.37 -2.61 -7.76
N ASP A 131 9.77 -3.06 -6.57
CA ASP A 131 8.97 -4.00 -5.78
C ASP A 131 7.61 -3.41 -5.39
N LEU A 132 7.56 -2.14 -4.97
CA LEU A 132 6.31 -1.48 -4.58
C LEU A 132 5.40 -1.20 -5.77
N VAL A 133 5.97 -0.79 -6.91
CA VAL A 133 5.24 -0.61 -8.16
C VAL A 133 4.62 -1.93 -8.64
N ASN A 134 5.34 -3.04 -8.52
CA ASN A 134 4.78 -4.36 -8.84
C ASN A 134 3.58 -4.71 -7.97
N ILE A 135 3.60 -4.37 -6.67
CA ILE A 135 2.45 -4.57 -5.77
C ILE A 135 1.24 -3.73 -6.21
N LEU A 136 1.47 -2.46 -6.59
CA LEU A 136 0.41 -1.61 -7.13
C LEU A 136 -0.25 -2.27 -8.35
N PHE A 137 0.55 -2.73 -9.33
CA PHE A 137 0.02 -3.38 -10.54
C PHE A 137 -0.71 -4.70 -10.27
N LEU A 138 -0.27 -5.49 -9.29
CA LEU A 138 -0.97 -6.72 -8.91
C LEU A 138 -2.37 -6.44 -8.38
N ASN A 139 -2.54 -5.36 -7.60
CA ASN A 139 -3.85 -4.92 -7.11
C ASN A 139 -4.74 -4.37 -8.24
N TYR A 140 -4.19 -3.63 -9.20
CA TYR A 140 -4.94 -3.21 -10.39
C TYR A 140 -5.49 -4.40 -11.19
N LYS A 141 -4.73 -5.50 -11.28
CA LYS A 141 -5.19 -6.70 -11.97
C LYS A 141 -6.37 -7.34 -11.21
N LEU A 142 -6.37 -7.34 -9.88
CA LEU A 142 -7.51 -7.80 -9.07
C LEU A 142 -8.76 -6.95 -9.30
N ILE A 143 -8.63 -5.62 -9.35
CA ILE A 143 -9.76 -4.71 -9.61
C ILE A 143 -10.34 -4.94 -11.01
N SER A 144 -9.48 -4.99 -12.04
CA SER A 144 -9.94 -5.24 -13.42
C SER A 144 -10.59 -6.62 -13.60
N LEU A 145 -10.12 -7.64 -12.86
CA LEU A 145 -10.72 -8.97 -12.89
C LEU A 145 -12.06 -9.01 -12.14
N LEU A 146 -12.24 -8.23 -11.07
CA LEU A 146 -13.52 -8.09 -10.37
C LEU A 146 -14.57 -7.37 -11.24
N GLU A 147 -14.19 -6.31 -11.96
CA GLU A 147 -15.08 -5.63 -12.92
C GLU A 147 -15.52 -6.58 -14.05
N LEU A 148 -14.60 -7.39 -14.60
CA LEU A 148 -14.92 -8.44 -15.58
C LEU A 148 -15.79 -9.59 -15.03
N CYS A 149 -15.78 -9.84 -13.72
CA CYS A 149 -16.61 -10.86 -13.09
C CYS A 149 -17.98 -10.33 -12.62
N CYS A 150 -18.18 -9.02 -12.53
CA CYS A 150 -19.47 -8.40 -12.15
C CYS A 150 -20.37 -8.09 -13.36
N ASP A 151 -19.86 -8.16 -14.59
CA ASP A 151 -20.60 -7.94 -15.85
C ASP A 151 -21.11 -9.25 -16.51
N VAL A 152 -21.54 -10.25 -15.72
CA VAL A 152 -22.43 -11.29 -16.26
C VAL A 152 -23.87 -10.86 -16.00
N PRO A 153 -24.58 -10.28 -16.97
CA PRO A 153 -25.99 -10.02 -16.80
C PRO A 153 -26.73 -11.35 -16.61
N ASN A 154 -27.24 -11.55 -15.40
CA ASN A 154 -28.38 -12.41 -15.18
C ASN A 154 -29.54 -11.87 -16.02
N ASN A 155 -29.73 -12.41 -17.23
CA ASN A 155 -31.08 -12.55 -17.74
C ASN A 155 -31.22 -13.86 -18.50
N CYS A 156 -31.70 -14.84 -17.74
CA CYS A 156 -32.41 -15.99 -18.24
C CYS A 156 -33.79 -15.50 -18.70
N MET A 157 -34.01 -15.42 -20.01
CA MET A 157 -35.26 -15.72 -20.73
C MET A 157 -34.94 -15.94 -22.20
#